data_AF-A0A379MUY2-F1
#
_entry.id   AF-A0A379MUY2-F1
#
_cell.length_a   1.000
_cell.length_b   1.000
_cell.length_c   1.000
_cell.angle_alpha   90.00
_cell.angle_beta   90.00
_cell.angle_gamma   90.00
#
_symmetry.space_group_name_H-M   'P 1'
#
loop_
_entity.id
_entity.type
_entity.pdbx_description
1 polymer ?
#
loop_
_entity_poly.entity_id
_entity_poly.type
_entity_poly.pdbx_seq_one_letter_code
_entity_poly.pdbx_strand_id
1 'polypeptide(L)'
;MPRVKKPAKIKEPIRLRMKELANGSKSLYLDIYRDGKRTYEYLKMYLIPETDYNARRQNQTTMAAANAIKSKRIIQMTNGEAGIENREKVFLLDWMETYKENQAKRGKKDGDQIRVTIRILKDFAGERVTMDQIDKAFCQEYIATIY
;
A
#
# COMPACT_ATOMS: atom_id res chain seq x y z
N MET A 1 -15.80 -40.35 -20.38
CA MET A 1 -16.29 -38.96 -20.26
C MET A 1 -15.38 -38.19 -19.31
N PRO A 2 -14.82 -37.04 -19.69
CA PRO A 2 -13.99 -36.22 -18.82
C PRO A 2 -14.84 -35.60 -17.71
N ARG A 3 -14.42 -35.78 -16.46
CA ARG A 3 -15.12 -35.30 -15.26
C ARG A 3 -14.96 -33.78 -15.16
N VAL A 4 -16.01 -33.01 -15.46
CA VAL A 4 -16.03 -31.56 -15.27
C VAL A 4 -15.79 -31.25 -13.79
N LYS A 5 -14.61 -30.74 -13.45
CA LYS A 5 -14.30 -30.27 -12.10
C LYS A 5 -15.23 -29.09 -11.80
N LYS A 6 -16.13 -29.25 -10.82
CA LYS A 6 -16.96 -28.15 -10.33
C LYS A 6 -16.05 -26.97 -9.96
N PRO A 7 -16.40 -25.72 -10.30
CA PRO A 7 -15.64 -24.56 -9.86
C PRO A 7 -15.58 -24.60 -8.34
N ALA A 8 -14.37 -24.64 -7.79
CA ALA A 8 -14.18 -24.62 -6.35
C ALA A 8 -14.83 -23.35 -5.82
N LYS A 9 -15.77 -23.48 -4.87
CA LYS A 9 -16.28 -22.33 -4.10
C LYS A 9 -15.07 -21.55 -3.62
N ILE A 10 -14.94 -20.31 -4.08
CA ILE A 10 -13.90 -19.39 -3.64
C ILE A 10 -14.10 -19.24 -2.13
N LYS A 11 -13.28 -19.94 -1.34
CA LYS A 11 -13.23 -19.73 0.10
C LYS A 11 -12.79 -18.29 0.27
N GLU A 12 -13.53 -17.49 1.04
CA GLU A 12 -13.06 -16.14 1.40
C GLU A 12 -11.60 -16.23 1.87
N PRO A 13 -10.65 -15.58 1.17
CA PRO A 13 -9.23 -15.81 1.40
C PRO A 13 -8.77 -15.19 2.72
N ILE A 14 -9.55 -14.26 3.30
CA ILE A 14 -9.23 -13.59 4.57
C ILE A 14 -10.49 -13.52 5.42
N ARG A 15 -10.42 -14.01 6.66
CA ARG A 15 -11.51 -13.97 7.65
C ARG A 15 -11.05 -13.32 8.95
N LEU A 16 -11.87 -12.43 9.51
CA LEU A 16 -11.65 -11.91 10.86
C LEU A 16 -12.15 -12.95 11.88
N ARG A 17 -11.31 -13.30 12.86
CA ARG A 17 -11.62 -14.25 13.92
C ARG A 17 -11.26 -13.69 15.29
N MET A 18 -11.84 -14.31 16.31
CA MET A 18 -11.62 -14.01 17.72
C MET A 18 -10.98 -15.22 18.41
N LYS A 19 -10.07 -14.96 19.35
CA LYS A 19 -9.53 -15.95 20.28
C LYS A 19 -9.77 -15.45 21.71
N GLU A 20 -10.46 -16.25 22.50
CA GLU A 20 -10.65 -15.96 23.93
C GLU A 20 -9.32 -16.08 24.69
N LEU A 21 -9.11 -15.17 25.61
CA LEU A 21 -7.96 -15.10 26.50
C LEU A 21 -8.38 -15.45 27.93
N ALA A 22 -7.42 -15.85 28.75
CA ALA A 22 -7.66 -16.22 30.15
C ALA A 22 -8.32 -15.11 30.99
N ASN A 23 -8.15 -13.85 30.60
CA ASN A 23 -8.75 -12.69 31.27
C ASN A 23 -10.17 -12.34 30.77
N GLY A 24 -10.80 -13.21 29.96
CA GLY A 24 -12.14 -12.98 29.40
C GLY A 24 -12.20 -12.03 28.20
N SER A 25 -11.07 -11.41 27.82
CA SER A 25 -10.98 -10.59 26.61
C SER A 25 -10.84 -11.46 25.35
N LYS A 26 -11.21 -10.93 24.19
CA LYS A 26 -11.09 -11.62 22.89
C LYS A 26 -10.06 -10.92 22.01
N SER A 27 -8.97 -11.61 21.67
CA SER A 27 -7.98 -11.12 20.71
C SER A 27 -8.47 -11.29 19.27
N LEU A 28 -8.35 -10.24 18.46
CA LEU A 28 -8.71 -10.24 17.05
C LEU A 28 -7.53 -10.61 16.15
N TYR A 29 -7.77 -11.49 15.18
CA TYR A 29 -6.77 -11.90 14.19
C TYR A 29 -7.40 -12.17 12.83
N LEU A 30 -6.60 -12.01 11.77
CA LEU A 30 -6.98 -12.45 10.43
C LEU A 30 -6.50 -13.88 10.21
N ASP A 31 -7.41 -14.71 9.74
CA ASP A 31 -7.17 -16.05 9.23
C ASP A 31 -7.08 -15.97 7.70
N ILE A 32 -5.87 -16.16 7.18
CA ILE A 32 -5.53 -15.91 5.79
C ILE A 32 -5.24 -17.25 5.12
N TYR A 33 -5.93 -17.54 4.03
CA TYR A 33 -5.71 -18.72 3.20
C TYR A 33 -5.28 -18.31 1.80
N ARG A 34 -4.06 -18.68 1.43
CA ARG A 34 -3.46 -18.33 0.14
C ARG A 34 -2.55 -19.45 -0.34
N ASP A 35 -2.70 -19.84 -1.61
CA ASP A 35 -1.83 -20.84 -2.28
C ASP A 35 -1.67 -22.15 -1.50
N GLY A 36 -2.77 -22.64 -0.92
CA GLY A 36 -2.78 -23.86 -0.10
C GLY A 36 -2.21 -23.69 1.32
N LYS A 37 -1.62 -22.53 1.64
CA LYS A 37 -1.04 -22.20 2.94
C LYS A 37 -1.99 -21.35 3.77
N ARG A 38 -2.07 -21.67 5.06
CA ARG A 38 -2.82 -20.91 6.06
C ARG A 38 -1.86 -20.13 6.94
N THR A 39 -2.10 -18.83 7.10
CA THR A 39 -1.34 -17.95 8.00
C THR A 39 -2.28 -17.15 8.89
N TYR A 40 -1.77 -16.73 10.04
CA TYR A 40 -2.52 -15.93 11.00
C TYR A 40 -1.81 -14.59 11.22
N GLU A 41 -2.59 -13.51 11.19
CA GLU A 41 -2.11 -12.15 11.42
C GLU A 41 -2.84 -11.57 12.64
N TYR A 42 -2.16 -11.48 13.78
CA TYR A 42 -2.73 -10.95 15.01
C TYR A 42 -2.78 -9.43 14.96
N LEU A 43 -3.97 -8.85 15.10
CA LEU A 43 -4.18 -7.40 14.96
C LEU A 43 -3.75 -6.60 16.22
N LYS A 44 -3.41 -7.30 17.31
CA LYS A 44 -3.18 -6.71 18.65
C LYS A 44 -4.34 -5.84 19.13
N MET A 45 -5.54 -6.09 18.61
CA MET A 45 -6.80 -5.51 19.03
C MET A 45 -7.54 -6.50 19.91
N TYR A 46 -8.19 -6.01 20.96
CA TYR A 46 -8.89 -6.83 21.94
C TYR A 46 -10.30 -6.29 22.16
N LEU A 47 -11.27 -7.20 22.24
CA LEU A 47 -12.59 -6.91 22.77
C LEU A 47 -12.58 -7.22 24.26
N ILE A 48 -13.05 -6.27 25.06
CA ILE A 48 -13.18 -6.45 26.51
C ILE A 48 -14.55 -7.04 26.84
N PRO A 49 -14.73 -7.69 28.01
CA PRO A 49 -16.05 -8.12 28.46
C PRO A 49 -17.04 -6.96 28.46
N GLU A 50 -18.23 -7.17 27.89
CA GLU A 50 -19.26 -6.14 27.75
C GLU A 50 -20.06 -5.94 29.05
N THR A 51 -19.41 -5.41 30.08
CA THR A 51 -19.99 -5.16 31.40
C THR A 51 -20.86 -3.91 31.43
N ASP A 52 -20.59 -2.93 30.57
CA ASP A 52 -21.27 -1.64 30.54
C ASP A 52 -21.37 -1.06 29.12
N TYR A 53 -22.07 0.08 29.00
CA TYR A 53 -22.29 0.78 27.74
C TYR A 53 -21.00 1.27 27.07
N ASN A 54 -20.02 1.74 27.85
CA ASN A 54 -18.74 2.21 27.32
C ASN A 54 -17.94 1.02 26.75
N ALA A 55 -17.94 -0.12 27.43
CA ALA A 55 -17.31 -1.34 26.94
C ALA A 55 -17.91 -1.80 25.60
N ARG A 56 -19.24 -1.75 25.46
CA ARG A 56 -19.93 -2.04 24.18
C ARG A 56 -19.51 -1.08 23.07
N ARG A 57 -19.49 0.23 23.36
CA ARG A 57 -19.11 1.27 22.38
C ARG A 57 -17.64 1.13 21.96
N GLN A 58 -16.75 0.82 22.91
CA GLN A 58 -15.34 0.54 22.62
C GLN A 58 -15.21 -0.69 21.73
N ASN A 59 -15.87 -1.79 22.05
CA ASN A 59 -15.86 -3.02 21.25
C ASN A 59 -16.38 -2.78 19.82
N GLN A 60 -17.43 -1.97 19.65
CA GLN A 60 -17.92 -1.58 18.33
C GLN A 60 -16.86 -0.83 17.52
N THR A 61 -16.18 0.14 18.15
CA THR A 61 -15.09 0.90 17.51
C THR A 61 -13.94 -0.03 17.12
N THR A 62 -13.54 -0.92 18.02
CA THR A 62 -12.49 -1.91 17.78
C THR A 62 -12.86 -2.86 16.63
N MET A 63 -14.11 -3.33 16.59
CA MET A 63 -14.61 -4.18 15.50
C MET A 63 -14.64 -3.45 14.16
N ALA A 64 -15.03 -2.17 14.14
CA ALA A 64 -14.99 -1.36 12.92
C ALA A 64 -13.56 -1.22 12.40
N ALA A 65 -12.59 -0.91 13.28
CA ALA A 65 -11.19 -0.83 12.92
C ALA A 65 -10.64 -2.16 12.40
N ALA A 66 -10.97 -3.28 13.05
CA ALA A 66 -10.56 -4.62 12.61
C ALA A 66 -11.14 -4.99 11.23
N ASN A 67 -12.40 -4.62 10.95
CA ASN A 67 -13.01 -4.82 9.63
C ASN A 67 -12.39 -3.93 8.55
N ALA A 68 -11.97 -2.70 8.89
CA ALA A 68 -11.21 -1.84 7.98
C ALA A 68 -9.85 -2.46 7.62
N ILE A 69 -9.13 -3.02 8.59
CA ILE A 69 -7.87 -3.74 8.36
C ILE A 69 -8.11 -4.98 7.47
N LYS A 70 -9.16 -5.78 7.75
CA LYS A 70 -9.55 -6.92 6.90
C LYS A 70 -9.76 -6.46 5.45
N SER A 71 -10.52 -5.40 5.24
CA SER A 71 -10.83 -4.86 3.90
C SER A 71 -9.56 -4.40 3.18
N LYS A 72 -8.67 -3.68 3.87
CA LYS A 72 -7.35 -3.27 3.34
C LYS A 72 -6.52 -4.48 2.92
N ARG A 73 -6.54 -5.55 3.71
CA ARG A 73 -5.79 -6.79 3.42
C ARG A 73 -6.33 -7.52 2.19
N ILE A 74 -7.65 -7.54 2.00
CA ILE A 74 -8.28 -8.09 0.79
C ILE A 74 -7.82 -7.33 -0.46
N ILE A 75 -7.81 -6.00 -0.41
CA ILE A 75 -7.33 -5.17 -1.52
C ILE A 75 -5.84 -5.44 -1.80
N GLN A 76 -5.00 -5.48 -0.77
CA GLN A 76 -3.57 -5.78 -0.95
C GLN A 76 -3.32 -7.16 -1.58
N MET A 77 -4.08 -8.17 -1.18
CA MET A 77 -3.98 -9.51 -1.74
C MET A 77 -4.41 -9.52 -3.22
N THR A 78 -5.56 -8.90 -3.52
CA THR A 78 -6.09 -8.79 -4.88
C THR A 78 -5.14 -8.01 -5.80
N ASN A 79 -4.60 -6.89 -5.31
CA ASN A 79 -3.61 -6.09 -6.03
C ASN A 79 -2.32 -6.89 -6.28
N GLY A 80 -1.82 -7.62 -5.28
CA GLY A 80 -0.66 -8.48 -5.44
C GLY A 80 -0.87 -9.63 -6.45
N GLU A 81 -2.07 -10.20 -6.51
CA GLU A 81 -2.44 -11.22 -7.52
C GLU A 81 -2.56 -10.63 -8.93
N ALA A 82 -3.10 -9.41 -9.04
CA ALA A 82 -3.23 -8.69 -10.30
C ALA A 82 -1.92 -8.03 -10.79
N GLY A 83 -0.82 -8.16 -10.03
CA GLY A 83 0.44 -7.47 -10.32
C GLY A 83 0.36 -5.95 -10.19
N ILE A 84 -0.68 -5.44 -9.51
CA ILE A 84 -0.89 -4.01 -9.25
C ILE A 84 -0.02 -3.62 -8.05
N GLU A 85 1.18 -3.13 -8.32
CA GLU A 85 2.01 -2.53 -7.27
C GLU A 85 1.44 -1.17 -6.88
N ASN A 86 1.08 -1.02 -5.60
CA ASN A 86 0.70 0.29 -5.06
C ASN A 86 1.99 1.08 -4.77
N ARG A 87 2.66 1.54 -5.82
CA ARG A 87 3.80 2.45 -5.69
C ARG A 87 3.24 3.79 -5.23
N GLU A 88 3.78 4.33 -4.14
CA GLU A 88 3.46 5.71 -3.75
C GLU A 88 3.77 6.62 -4.95
N LYS A 89 2.78 7.45 -5.32
CA LYS A 89 2.95 8.39 -6.42
C LYS A 89 3.93 9.46 -5.98
N VAL A 90 5.16 9.36 -6.47
CA VAL A 90 6.20 10.37 -6.28
C VAL A 90 6.21 11.26 -7.52
N PHE A 91 6.08 12.58 -7.35
CA PHE A 91 6.26 13.52 -8.45
C PHE A 91 7.73 13.65 -8.81
N LEU A 92 8.02 13.75 -10.11
CA LEU A 92 9.38 13.88 -10.63
C LEU A 92 10.12 15.08 -10.03
N LEU A 93 9.46 16.24 -9.98
CA LEU A 93 10.09 17.46 -9.49
C LEU A 93 10.40 17.39 -7.98
N ASP A 94 9.49 16.82 -7.18
CA ASP A 94 9.72 16.61 -5.75
C ASP A 94 10.91 15.66 -5.50
N TRP A 95 11.00 14.59 -6.30
CA TRP A 95 12.14 13.67 -6.25
C TRP A 95 13.45 14.38 -6.61
N MET A 96 13.43 15.24 -7.64
CA MET A 96 14.61 15.99 -8.05
C MET A 96 15.09 17.02 -7.02
N GLU A 97 14.16 17.67 -6.31
CA GLU A 97 14.50 18.55 -5.20
C GLU A 97 15.17 17.77 -4.07
N THR A 98 14.61 16.62 -3.71
CA THR A 98 15.22 15.69 -2.74
C THR A 98 16.62 15.23 -3.19
N TYR A 99 16.78 14.92 -4.48
CA TYR A 99 18.06 14.54 -5.07
C TYR A 99 19.09 15.67 -4.96
N LYS A 100 18.72 16.91 -5.29
CA LYS A 100 19.57 18.10 -5.17
C LYS A 100 20.07 18.29 -3.74
N GLU A 101 19.19 18.20 -2.75
CA GLU A 101 19.55 18.30 -1.33
C GLU A 101 20.54 17.20 -0.91
N ASN A 102 20.33 15.97 -1.38
CA ASN A 102 21.21 14.85 -1.08
C ASN A 102 22.60 15.00 -1.73
N GLN A 103 22.68 15.59 -2.93
CA GLN A 103 23.96 15.92 -3.55
C GLN A 103 24.72 17.00 -2.78
N ALA A 104 24.01 18.03 -2.31
CA ALA A 104 24.61 19.07 -1.46
C ALA A 104 25.16 18.49 -0.14
N LYS A 105 24.40 17.60 0.52
CA LYS A 105 24.87 16.88 1.73
C LYS A 105 26.11 16.02 1.48
N ARG A 106 26.31 15.55 0.24
CA ARG A 106 27.49 14.78 -0.19
C ARG A 106 28.65 15.66 -0.68
N GLY A 107 28.54 16.98 -0.56
CA GLY A 107 29.57 17.94 -0.98
C GLY A 107 29.75 18.06 -2.49
N LYS A 108 28.77 17.65 -3.29
CA LYS A 108 28.82 17.80 -4.76
C LYS A 108 28.44 19.23 -5.16
N LYS A 109 29.05 19.70 -6.26
CA LYS A 109 28.91 21.08 -6.77
C LYS A 109 27.98 21.18 -7.99
N ASP A 110 27.16 20.17 -8.23
CA ASP A 110 26.23 20.03 -9.36
C ASP A 110 24.85 20.66 -9.09
N GLY A 111 24.66 21.34 -7.96
CA GLY A 111 23.37 21.87 -7.54
C GLY A 111 22.76 22.90 -8.50
N ASP A 112 23.58 23.71 -9.17
CA ASP A 112 23.10 24.68 -10.15
C ASP A 112 22.65 24.00 -11.46
N GLN A 113 23.39 22.99 -11.93
CA GLN A 113 22.97 22.18 -13.07
C GLN A 113 21.66 21.45 -12.77
N ILE A 114 21.52 20.84 -11.59
CA ILE A 114 20.28 20.17 -11.18
C ILE A 114 19.12 21.18 -11.15
N ARG A 115 19.33 22.40 -10.65
CA ARG A 115 18.30 23.46 -10.63
C ARG A 115 17.84 23.84 -12.04
N VAL A 116 18.78 23.97 -12.98
CA VAL A 116 18.45 24.25 -14.38
C VAL A 116 17.64 23.09 -14.97
N THR A 117 18.04 21.84 -14.72
CA THR A 117 17.29 20.65 -15.17
C THR A 117 15.88 20.61 -14.60
N ILE A 118 15.67 20.95 -13.32
CA ILE A 118 14.33 21.02 -12.70
C ILE A 118 13.46 22.03 -13.45
N ARG A 119 14.00 23.21 -13.77
CA ARG A 119 13.29 24.24 -14.51
C ARG A 119 12.89 23.76 -15.91
N ILE A 120 13.83 23.17 -16.66
CA ILE A 120 13.57 22.68 -18.02
C ILE A 120 12.51 21.57 -17.98
N LEU A 121 12.60 20.63 -17.03
CA LEU A 121 11.61 19.57 -16.87
C LEU A 121 10.22 20.11 -16.51
N LYS A 122 10.17 21.15 -15.67
CA LYS A 122 8.92 21.84 -15.35
C LYS A 122 8.31 22.52 -16.57
N ASP A 123 9.13 23.17 -17.40
CA ASP A 123 8.66 23.84 -18.62
C ASP A 123 8.21 22.80 -19.69
N PHE A 124 8.88 21.66 -19.78
CA PHE A 124 8.56 20.57 -20.72
C PHE A 124 7.31 19.78 -20.33
N ALA A 125 7.24 19.32 -19.08
CA ALA A 125 6.24 18.32 -18.66
C ALA A 125 5.24 18.83 -17.61
N GLY A 126 5.44 20.04 -17.09
CA GLY A 126 4.63 20.60 -16.01
C GLY A 126 4.99 20.03 -14.64
N GLU A 127 4.18 20.37 -13.62
CA GLU A 127 4.49 20.07 -12.22
C GLU A 127 4.01 18.70 -11.74
N ARG A 128 3.08 18.07 -12.46
CA ARG A 128 2.33 16.90 -11.97
C ARG A 128 2.72 15.58 -12.64
N VAL A 129 3.90 15.52 -13.24
CA VAL A 129 4.44 14.25 -13.76
C VAL A 129 4.93 13.38 -12.62
N THR A 130 4.43 12.16 -12.58
CA THR A 130 4.83 11.16 -11.59
C THR A 130 5.93 10.26 -12.14
N MET A 131 6.74 9.70 -11.24
CA MET A 131 7.90 8.86 -11.60
C MET A 131 7.53 7.61 -12.41
N ASP A 132 6.31 7.10 -12.27
CA ASP A 132 5.76 5.97 -13.03
C ASP A 132 5.37 6.33 -14.47
N GLN A 133 5.23 7.62 -14.79
CA GLN A 133 4.96 8.12 -16.15
C GLN A 133 6.25 8.32 -16.95
N ILE A 134 7.42 8.21 -16.32
CA ILE A 134 8.71 8.38 -16.98
C ILE A 134 9.09 7.06 -17.66
N ASP A 135 8.81 6.98 -18.95
CA ASP A 135 9.17 5.85 -19.79
C ASP A 135 10.21 6.22 -20.86
N LYS A 136 10.51 5.28 -21.75
CA LYS A 136 11.47 5.50 -22.84
C LYS A 136 11.02 6.63 -23.77
N ALA A 137 9.73 6.72 -24.07
CA ALA A 137 9.20 7.73 -24.99
C ALA A 137 9.33 9.13 -24.37
N PHE A 138 8.96 9.27 -23.10
CA PHE A 138 9.16 10.50 -22.33
C PHE A 138 10.61 11.00 -22.40
N CYS A 139 11.58 10.11 -22.15
CA CYS A 139 13.00 10.47 -22.22
C CYS A 139 13.44 10.89 -23.63
N GLN A 140 12.93 10.23 -24.67
CA GLN A 140 13.26 10.57 -26.06
C GLN A 140 12.69 11.93 -26.47
N GLU A 141 11.44 12.22 -26.11
CA GLU A 141 10.80 13.51 -26.35
C GLU A 141 11.50 14.64 -25.60
N TYR A 142 11.88 14.39 -24.34
CA TYR A 142 12.64 15.35 -23.54
C TYR A 142 13.97 15.71 -24.20
N ILE A 143 14.74 14.71 -24.64
CA ILE A 143 16.02 14.94 -25.33
C ILE A 143 15.79 15.72 -26.63
N ALA A 144 14.78 15.34 -27.43
CA ALA A 144 14.46 16.03 -28.68
C ALA A 144 14.02 17.49 -28.50
N THR A 145 13.53 17.86 -27.31
CA THR A 145 13.10 19.23 -27.01
C THR A 145 14.27 20.15 -26.62
N ILE A 146 15.41 19.58 -26.19
CA ILE A 146 16.57 20.34 -25.69
C ILE A 146 17.65 20.54 -26.77
N TYR A 147 17.55 19.83 -27.89
CA TYR A 147 18.41 19.96 -29.08
C TYR A 147 17.70 20.72 -30.19
#